data_AF-A0A9X2KDD4-F1
#
_entry.id   AF-A0A9X2KDD4-F1
#
_cell.length_a   1.000
_cell.length_b   1.000
_cell.length_c   1.000
_cell.angle_alpha   90.00
_cell.angle_beta   90.00
_cell.angle_gamma   90.00
#
_symmetry.space_group_name_H-M   'P 1'
#
loop_
_entity.id
_entity.type
_entity.pdbx_description
1 polymer ?
#
loop_
_entity_poly.entity_id
_entity_poly.type
_entity_poly.pdbx_seq_one_letter_code
_entity_poly.pdbx_strand_id
1 'polypeptide(L)'
;MTMKAARSARSLRAHPTFATTLWPWLRILAALIVIAAVVAQLGASIAKAEELGRDVGTVVANFLSFFTVLSNAMSAAVLCWAGVHSLIDKGEGAQPRSLSIALACVTTYMVVTGLVYNALLRNEALPQGSAPLVRGPLIVSPLTGERPWYPYPFLNPFTVGGWGWVLVYVAVTAAVVLAVGLLVVAWTRRDSALSKRDATVSER
;
A
#
# COMPACT_ATOMS: atom_id res chain seq x y z
N MET A 1 4.34 51.80 34.15
CA MET A 1 5.09 51.83 32.87
C MET A 1 6.37 51.04 33.11
N THR A 2 6.35 49.70 33.08
CA THR A 2 7.06 48.87 32.07
C THR A 2 6.64 47.38 32.17
N MET A 3 5.41 47.03 31.78
CA MET A 3 4.99 45.63 31.51
C MET A 3 4.80 45.34 30.02
N LYS A 4 5.52 46.07 29.15
CA LYS A 4 5.37 45.98 27.69
C LYS A 4 6.54 45.30 26.96
N ALA A 5 7.63 44.99 27.67
CA ALA A 5 8.85 44.43 27.06
C ALA A 5 8.87 42.89 26.98
N ALA A 6 8.03 42.17 27.74
CA ALA A 6 8.07 40.70 27.80
C ALA A 6 7.16 39.99 26.77
N ARG A 7 6.37 40.73 25.96
CA ARG A 7 5.57 40.15 24.87
C ARG A 7 6.28 40.15 23.51
N SER A 8 7.47 40.76 23.43
CA SER A 8 8.28 40.87 22.21
C SER A 8 9.24 39.70 22.00
N ALA A 9 8.81 38.49 22.34
CA ALA A 9 9.58 37.25 22.11
C ALA A 9 8.74 36.17 21.41
N ARG A 10 7.58 36.52 20.86
CA ARG A 10 6.65 35.60 20.19
C ARG A 10 6.71 35.68 18.66
N SER A 11 7.89 35.96 18.09
CA SER A 11 8.05 35.95 16.63
C SER A 11 9.45 35.55 16.16
N LEU A 12 10.06 34.54 16.77
CA LEU A 12 10.93 33.67 15.98
C LEU A 12 10.00 32.91 15.02
N ARG A 13 9.69 33.54 13.89
CA ARG A 13 9.12 32.85 12.73
C ARG A 13 10.09 31.70 12.45
N ALA A 14 9.71 30.49 12.83
CA ALA A 14 10.45 29.31 12.44
C ALA A 14 10.58 29.38 10.91
N HIS A 15 11.82 29.48 10.41
CA HIS A 15 12.03 29.38 8.98
C HIS A 15 11.49 28.01 8.54
N PRO A 16 10.70 27.95 7.46
CA PRO A 16 10.23 26.66 6.95
C PRO A 16 11.44 25.77 6.74
N THR A 17 11.50 24.68 7.50
CA THR A 17 12.59 23.73 7.37
C THR A 17 12.53 23.12 5.96
N PHE A 18 13.67 22.76 5.40
CA PHE A 18 13.74 22.04 4.12
C PHE A 18 12.78 20.85 4.08
N ALA A 19 12.63 20.15 5.22
CA ALA A 19 11.67 19.07 5.40
C ALA A 19 10.22 19.50 5.15
N THR A 20 9.74 20.61 5.74
CA THR A 20 8.35 21.08 5.54
C THR A 20 8.05 21.53 4.11
N THR A 21 9.06 22.02 3.39
CA THR A 21 8.87 22.50 2.00
C THR A 21 9.02 21.37 0.98
N LEU A 22 9.97 20.45 1.16
CA LEU A 22 10.25 19.36 0.22
C LEU A 22 9.25 18.21 0.34
N TRP A 23 8.79 17.92 1.55
CA TRP A 23 7.99 16.73 1.85
C TRP A 23 6.66 16.64 1.08
N PRO A 24 5.88 17.72 0.88
CA PRO A 24 4.70 17.68 0.03
C PRO A 24 5.02 17.30 -1.42
N TRP A 25 6.12 17.83 -1.97
CA TRP A 25 6.56 17.53 -3.33
C TRP A 25 6.99 16.08 -3.50
N LEU A 26 7.68 15.51 -2.51
CA LEU A 26 8.04 14.09 -2.53
C LEU A 26 6.81 13.19 -2.59
N ARG A 27 5.74 13.52 -1.88
CA ARG A 27 4.49 12.74 -1.92
C ARG A 27 3.80 12.83 -3.28
N ILE A 28 3.74 14.04 -3.86
CA ILE A 28 3.18 14.24 -5.19
C ILE A 28 4.00 13.48 -6.23
N LEU A 29 5.34 13.58 -6.17
CA LEU A 29 6.23 12.85 -7.06
C LEU A 29 6.04 11.34 -6.93
N ALA A 30 5.98 10.80 -5.72
CA ALA A 30 5.72 9.39 -5.48
C ALA A 30 4.37 8.95 -6.04
N ALA A 31 3.31 9.75 -5.84
CA ALA A 31 2.00 9.47 -6.42
C ALA A 31 2.05 9.42 -7.96
N LEU A 32 2.74 10.37 -8.59
CA LEU A 32 2.90 10.41 -10.04
C LEU A 32 3.66 9.19 -10.58
N ILE A 33 4.73 8.76 -9.90
CA ILE A 33 5.47 7.55 -10.26
C ILE A 33 4.58 6.31 -10.19
N VAL A 34 3.79 6.16 -9.11
CA VAL A 34 2.86 5.03 -8.96
C VAL A 34 1.80 5.04 -10.06
N ILE A 35 1.23 6.21 -10.38
CA ILE A 35 0.25 6.35 -11.47
C ILE A 35 0.88 5.94 -12.81
N ALA A 36 2.08 6.44 -13.11
CA ALA A 36 2.77 6.09 -14.34
C ALA A 36 3.03 4.57 -14.45
N ALA A 37 3.44 3.93 -13.35
CA ALA A 37 3.65 2.49 -13.31
C ALA A 37 2.35 1.70 -13.55
N VAL A 38 1.23 2.10 -12.92
CA VAL A 38 -0.08 1.45 -13.11
C VAL A 38 -0.57 1.62 -14.55
N VAL A 39 -0.43 2.80 -15.14
CA VAL A 39 -0.81 3.07 -16.53
C VAL A 39 0.03 2.25 -17.51
N ALA A 40 1.35 2.18 -17.30
CA ALA A 40 2.23 1.35 -18.11
C ALA A 40 1.87 -0.14 -18.02
N GLN A 41 1.56 -0.63 -16.82
CA GLN A 41 1.15 -2.02 -16.59
C GLN A 41 -0.20 -2.33 -17.26
N LEU A 42 -1.15 -1.39 -17.25
CA LEU A 42 -2.42 -1.51 -17.96
C LEU A 42 -2.21 -1.55 -19.47
N GLY A 43 -1.38 -0.65 -20.02
CA GLY A 43 -1.05 -0.62 -21.44
C GLY A 43 -0.43 -1.95 -21.92
N ALA A 44 0.51 -2.51 -21.15
CA ALA A 44 1.08 -3.82 -21.44
C ALA A 44 0.04 -4.96 -21.39
N SER A 45 -0.92 -4.88 -20.46
CA SER A 45 -2.00 -5.88 -20.31
C SER A 45 -2.98 -5.83 -21.50
N ILE A 46 -3.32 -4.63 -21.98
CA ILE A 46 -4.20 -4.43 -23.14
C ILE A 46 -3.50 -4.88 -24.42
N ALA A 47 -2.25 -4.47 -24.64
CA ALA A 47 -1.48 -4.89 -25.82
C ALA A 47 -1.40 -6.43 -25.92
N LYS A 48 -1.21 -7.11 -24.78
CA LYS A 48 -1.20 -8.57 -24.74
C LYS A 48 -2.58 -9.20 -24.98
N ALA A 49 -3.65 -8.54 -24.54
CA ALA A 49 -5.00 -8.99 -24.81
C ALA A 49 -5.34 -8.94 -26.29
N GLU A 50 -4.96 -7.85 -26.97
CA GLU A 50 -5.15 -7.68 -28.42
C GLU A 50 -4.36 -8.73 -29.21
N GLU A 51 -3.09 -8.95 -28.87
CA GLU A 51 -2.25 -9.99 -29.51
C GLU A 51 -2.87 -11.39 -29.41
N LEU A 52 -3.51 -11.69 -28.28
CA LEU A 52 -4.14 -12.98 -28.01
C LEU A 52 -5.62 -13.04 -28.43
N GLY A 53 -6.16 -12.00 -29.05
CA GLY A 53 -7.58 -11.92 -29.44
C GLY A 53 -8.57 -12.00 -28.28
N ARG A 54 -8.19 -11.53 -27.09
CA ARG A 54 -9.00 -11.58 -25.86
C ARG A 54 -9.85 -10.32 -25.72
N ASP A 55 -11.01 -10.44 -25.07
CA ASP A 55 -11.88 -9.30 -24.77
C ASP A 55 -11.17 -8.30 -23.83
N VAL A 56 -10.93 -7.09 -24.34
CA VAL A 56 -10.25 -6.00 -23.62
C VAL A 56 -11.06 -5.58 -22.40
N GLY A 57 -12.39 -5.54 -22.49
CA GLY A 57 -13.25 -5.14 -21.38
C GLY A 57 -13.06 -6.05 -20.16
N THR A 58 -13.10 -7.36 -20.38
CA THR A 58 -12.83 -8.38 -19.35
C THR A 58 -11.41 -8.28 -18.80
N VAL A 59 -10.41 -7.99 -19.65
CA VAL A 59 -9.01 -7.85 -19.21
C VAL A 59 -8.84 -6.62 -18.32
N VAL A 60 -9.44 -5.48 -18.68
CA VAL A 60 -9.41 -4.26 -17.87
C VAL A 60 -10.15 -4.48 -16.54
N ALA A 61 -11.30 -5.15 -16.55
CA ALA A 61 -12.03 -5.48 -15.33
C ALA A 61 -11.21 -6.40 -14.40
N ASN A 62 -10.56 -7.41 -14.96
CA ASN A 62 -9.66 -8.28 -14.19
C ASN A 62 -8.44 -7.52 -13.68
N PHE A 63 -7.87 -6.62 -14.50
CA PHE A 63 -6.73 -5.78 -14.13
C PHE A 63 -7.04 -4.93 -12.89
N LEU A 64 -8.19 -4.25 -12.91
CA LEU A 64 -8.64 -3.42 -11.78
C LEU A 64 -9.08 -4.25 -10.57
N SER A 65 -9.32 -5.55 -10.72
CA SER A 65 -9.66 -6.44 -9.61
C SER A 65 -8.42 -6.93 -8.84
N PHE A 66 -7.22 -6.74 -9.38
CA PHE A 66 -6.01 -7.13 -8.66
C PHE A 66 -5.78 -6.23 -7.44
N PHE A 67 -5.65 -6.88 -6.28
CA PHE A 67 -5.40 -6.22 -5.01
C PHE A 67 -4.18 -5.27 -5.05
N THR A 68 -3.10 -5.66 -5.73
CA THR A 68 -1.90 -4.82 -5.88
C THR A 68 -2.19 -3.55 -6.69
N VAL A 69 -3.01 -3.64 -7.75
CA VAL A 69 -3.38 -2.47 -8.57
C VAL A 69 -4.26 -1.52 -7.75
N LEU A 70 -5.29 -2.03 -7.08
CA LEU A 70 -6.17 -1.24 -6.22
C LEU A 70 -5.41 -0.55 -5.08
N SER A 71 -4.56 -1.29 -4.38
CA SER A 71 -3.77 -0.74 -3.27
C SER A 71 -2.75 0.30 -3.73
N ASN A 72 -2.12 0.12 -4.89
CA ASN A 72 -1.26 1.14 -5.51
C ASN A 72 -2.05 2.39 -5.92
N ALA A 73 -3.24 2.21 -6.52
CA ALA A 73 -4.12 3.32 -6.89
C ALA A 73 -4.59 4.14 -5.67
N MET A 74 -4.99 3.44 -4.58
CA MET A 74 -5.31 4.09 -3.30
C MET A 74 -4.10 4.83 -2.72
N SER A 75 -2.90 4.24 -2.83
CA SER A 75 -1.66 4.87 -2.35
C SER A 75 -1.38 6.19 -3.08
N ALA A 76 -1.48 6.19 -4.41
CA ALA A 76 -1.29 7.38 -5.21
C ALA A 76 -2.33 8.46 -4.88
N ALA A 77 -3.61 8.08 -4.75
CA ALA A 77 -4.67 9.02 -4.42
C ALA A 77 -4.46 9.67 -3.05
N VAL A 78 -4.12 8.88 -2.02
CA VAL A 78 -3.88 9.38 -0.66
C VAL A 78 -2.61 10.22 -0.57
N LEU A 79 -1.53 9.83 -1.25
CA LEU A 79 -0.29 10.62 -1.30
C LEU A 79 -0.48 11.95 -2.03
N CYS A 80 -1.23 11.95 -3.13
CA CYS A 80 -1.60 13.17 -3.85
C CYS A 80 -2.45 14.09 -2.95
N TRP A 81 -3.48 13.54 -2.30
CA TRP A 81 -4.31 14.29 -1.36
C TRP A 81 -3.48 14.87 -0.20
N ALA A 82 -2.60 14.07 0.41
CA ALA A 82 -1.72 14.51 1.49
C ALA A 82 -0.73 15.61 1.04
N GLY A 83 -0.17 15.48 -0.16
CA GLY A 83 0.73 16.47 -0.76
C GLY A 83 0.02 17.79 -1.01
N VAL A 84 -1.14 17.76 -1.70
CA VAL A 84 -1.95 18.94 -1.99
C VAL A 84 -2.44 19.61 -0.71
N HIS A 85 -2.93 18.84 0.27
CA HIS A 85 -3.35 19.39 1.56
C HIS A 85 -2.19 20.10 2.27
N SER A 86 -0.98 19.52 2.25
CA SER A 86 0.20 20.14 2.89
C SER A 86 0.70 21.39 2.15
N LEU A 87 0.36 21.56 0.87
CA LEU A 87 0.68 22.78 0.10
C LEU A 87 -0.33 23.90 0.34
N ILE A 88 -1.61 23.54 0.52
CA ILE A 88 -2.72 24.48 0.78
C ILE A 88 -2.70 24.94 2.24
N ASP A 89 -2.54 24.01 3.17
CA ASP A 89 -2.53 24.31 4.61
C ASP A 89 -1.10 24.61 5.08
N LYS A 90 -0.76 25.91 5.08
CA LYS A 90 0.52 26.44 5.59
C LYS A 90 0.45 26.79 7.08
N GLY A 91 -0.69 26.56 7.73
CA GLY A 91 -0.90 26.82 9.16
C GLY A 91 -0.57 25.61 10.01
N GLU A 92 -0.27 25.81 11.28
CA GLU A 92 0.03 24.79 12.30
C GLU A 92 -1.16 23.85 12.63
N GLY A 93 -2.11 23.69 11.69
CA GLY A 93 -3.24 22.78 11.81
C GLY A 93 -2.77 21.33 11.77
N ALA A 94 -3.10 20.57 12.81
CA ALA A 94 -2.89 19.13 12.83
C ALA A 94 -3.55 18.49 11.59
N GLN A 95 -2.85 17.55 10.94
CA GLN A 95 -3.40 16.82 9.79
C GLN A 95 -4.80 16.27 10.10
N PRO A 96 -5.77 16.37 9.16
CA PRO A 96 -7.12 15.90 9.41
C PRO A 96 -7.14 14.39 9.70
N ARG A 97 -7.91 13.97 10.70
CA ARG A 97 -7.98 12.55 11.14
C ARG A 97 -8.25 11.58 10.00
N SER A 98 -9.10 11.96 9.05
CA SER A 98 -9.41 11.14 7.87
C SER A 98 -8.17 10.87 7.01
N LEU A 99 -7.30 11.87 6.83
CA LEU A 99 -6.06 11.72 6.08
C LEU A 99 -5.05 10.83 6.81
N SER A 100 -4.92 10.99 8.13
CA SER A 100 -4.05 10.14 8.94
C SER A 100 -4.50 8.68 8.92
N ILE A 101 -5.82 8.43 9.01
CA ILE A 101 -6.39 7.08 8.88
C ILE A 101 -6.14 6.53 7.48
N ALA A 102 -6.39 7.32 6.43
CA ALA A 102 -6.16 6.90 5.05
C ALA A 102 -4.68 6.54 4.79
N LEU A 103 -3.74 7.36 5.29
CA LEU A 103 -2.31 7.08 5.23
C LEU A 103 -1.97 5.79 5.99
N ALA A 104 -2.48 5.60 7.20
CA ALA A 104 -2.26 4.38 7.97
C ALA A 104 -2.78 3.12 7.24
N CYS A 105 -3.99 3.18 6.66
CA CYS A 105 -4.56 2.09 5.86
C CYS A 105 -3.70 1.78 4.63
N VAL A 106 -3.34 2.80 3.86
CA VAL A 106 -2.48 2.66 2.67
C VAL A 106 -1.11 2.09 3.02
N THR A 107 -0.47 2.60 4.07
CA THR A 107 0.83 2.09 4.53
C THR A 107 0.72 0.63 4.94
N THR A 108 -0.35 0.25 5.65
CA THR A 108 -0.60 -1.15 6.01
C THR A 108 -0.66 -2.04 4.76
N TYR A 109 -1.41 -1.62 3.75
CA TYR A 109 -1.50 -2.36 2.49
C TYR A 109 -0.15 -2.47 1.79
N MET A 110 0.62 -1.39 1.70
CA MET A 110 1.94 -1.41 1.05
C MET A 110 2.97 -2.27 1.78
N VAL A 111 2.93 -2.28 3.12
CA VAL A 111 3.79 -3.18 3.92
C VAL A 111 3.42 -4.63 3.65
N VAL A 112 2.12 -4.95 3.66
CA VAL A 112 1.64 -6.30 3.39
C VAL A 112 1.99 -6.75 1.97
N THR A 113 1.69 -5.95 0.94
CA THR A 113 2.00 -6.29 -0.46
C THR A 113 3.50 -6.44 -0.67
N GLY A 114 4.31 -5.51 -0.16
CA GLY A 114 5.77 -5.55 -0.26
C GLY A 114 6.37 -6.76 0.45
N LEU A 115 5.84 -7.13 1.61
CA LEU A 115 6.30 -8.31 2.36
C LEU A 115 5.95 -9.60 1.62
N VAL A 116 4.70 -9.76 1.18
CA VAL A 116 4.26 -10.94 0.41
C VAL A 116 5.07 -11.07 -0.88
N TYR A 117 5.27 -9.96 -1.61
CA TYR A 117 6.09 -9.95 -2.82
C TYR A 117 7.53 -10.38 -2.54
N ASN A 118 8.19 -9.75 -1.56
CA ASN A 118 9.58 -10.06 -1.24
C ASN A 118 9.78 -11.43 -0.61
N ALA A 119 8.79 -11.98 0.10
CA ALA A 119 8.92 -13.29 0.73
C ALA A 119 8.58 -14.43 -0.23
N LEU A 120 7.56 -14.26 -1.08
CA LEU A 120 6.94 -15.37 -1.82
C LEU A 120 7.03 -15.25 -3.35
N LEU A 121 7.28 -14.06 -3.90
CA LEU A 121 7.17 -13.82 -5.35
C LEU A 121 8.48 -13.36 -6.00
N ARG A 122 9.41 -12.75 -5.25
CA ARG A 122 10.61 -12.10 -5.83
C ARG A 122 11.55 -13.03 -6.62
N ASN A 123 11.61 -14.32 -6.27
CA ASN A 123 12.53 -15.28 -6.89
C ASN A 123 11.80 -16.26 -7.81
N GLU A 124 10.49 -16.05 -8.04
CA GLU A 124 9.66 -16.98 -8.81
C GLU A 124 9.33 -16.39 -10.18
N ALA A 125 9.68 -17.11 -11.25
CA ALA A 125 9.33 -16.75 -12.61
C ALA A 125 7.86 -17.10 -12.89
N LEU A 126 6.95 -16.17 -12.59
CA LEU A 126 5.52 -16.39 -12.76
C LEU A 126 5.02 -15.94 -14.14
N PRO A 127 4.39 -16.81 -14.93
CA PRO A 127 3.65 -16.38 -16.11
C PRO A 127 2.43 -15.57 -15.65
N GLN A 128 2.26 -14.38 -16.22
CA GLN A 128 1.15 -13.51 -15.85
C GLN A 128 -0.18 -14.08 -16.36
N GLY A 129 -1.00 -14.54 -15.41
CA GLY A 129 -2.33 -15.09 -15.63
C GLY A 129 -2.65 -15.97 -14.44
N SER A 130 -3.83 -15.86 -13.85
CA SER A 130 -4.21 -16.66 -12.68
C SER A 130 -5.45 -17.47 -13.00
N ALA A 131 -5.35 -18.80 -12.94
CA ALA A 131 -6.52 -19.64 -12.77
C ALA A 131 -6.82 -19.84 -11.28
N PRO A 132 -8.10 -19.90 -10.87
CA PRO A 132 -8.46 -20.22 -9.49
C PRO A 132 -7.83 -21.56 -9.05
N LEU A 133 -7.46 -21.72 -7.77
CA LEU A 133 -6.90 -22.97 -7.23
C LEU A 133 -7.75 -24.20 -7.55
N VAL A 134 -9.07 -24.03 -7.56
CA VAL A 134 -10.05 -25.07 -7.92
C VAL A 134 -9.91 -25.53 -9.38
N ARG A 135 -9.47 -24.66 -10.28
CA ARG A 135 -9.24 -24.97 -11.70
C ARG A 135 -7.80 -25.38 -12.01
N GLY A 136 -6.88 -25.23 -11.06
CA GLY A 136 -5.46 -25.59 -11.23
C GLY A 136 -5.21 -27.02 -11.73
N PRO A 137 -5.93 -28.05 -11.21
CA PRO A 137 -5.80 -29.43 -11.68
C PRO A 137 -6.09 -29.65 -13.17
N LEU A 138 -6.82 -28.72 -13.80
CA LEU A 138 -7.41 -28.90 -15.12
C LEU A 138 -6.71 -28.08 -16.21
N ILE A 139 -5.75 -27.22 -15.84
CA ILE A 139 -5.14 -26.23 -16.74
C ILE A 139 -3.69 -26.62 -17.05
N VAL A 140 -3.29 -26.39 -18.30
CA VAL A 140 -1.92 -26.59 -18.79
C VAL A 140 -1.08 -25.37 -18.46
N SER A 141 0.13 -25.60 -17.97
CA SER A 141 1.11 -24.54 -17.75
C SER A 141 1.45 -23.84 -19.07
N PRO A 142 1.27 -22.51 -19.17
CA PRO A 142 1.67 -21.76 -20.37
C PRO A 142 3.20 -21.66 -20.54
N LEU A 143 3.99 -21.96 -19.50
CA LEU A 143 5.46 -21.96 -19.57
C LEU A 143 6.08 -23.33 -19.80
N THR A 144 5.49 -24.37 -19.21
CA THR A 144 6.11 -25.71 -19.17
C THR A 144 5.31 -26.77 -19.92
N GLY A 145 4.05 -26.50 -20.31
CA GLY A 145 3.20 -27.47 -20.98
C GLY A 145 2.68 -28.60 -20.08
N GLU A 146 3.05 -28.61 -18.80
CA GLU A 146 2.69 -29.67 -17.86
C GLU A 146 1.30 -29.44 -17.24
N ARG A 147 0.62 -30.55 -16.88
CA ARG A 147 -0.59 -30.58 -16.06
C ARG A 147 -0.29 -31.36 -14.77
N PRO A 148 -0.78 -30.92 -13.61
CA PRO A 148 -1.63 -29.76 -13.34
C PRO A 148 -0.85 -28.44 -13.15
N TRP A 149 -1.47 -27.29 -13.44
CA TRP A 149 -0.83 -25.96 -13.30
C TRP A 149 -1.45 -25.10 -12.20
N TYR A 150 -0.60 -24.58 -11.31
CA TYR A 150 -0.98 -23.66 -10.25
C TYR A 150 -0.28 -22.31 -10.46
N PRO A 151 -0.98 -21.17 -10.28
CA PRO A 151 -0.39 -19.85 -10.51
C PRO A 151 0.77 -19.50 -9.58
N TYR A 152 0.86 -20.18 -8.43
CA TYR A 152 1.84 -19.92 -7.40
C TYR A 152 2.46 -21.25 -6.93
N PRO A 153 3.79 -21.41 -7.00
CA PRO A 153 4.47 -22.64 -6.56
C PRO A 153 4.19 -22.98 -5.09
N PHE A 154 4.05 -21.99 -4.21
CA PHE A 154 3.72 -22.22 -2.79
C PHE A 154 2.26 -22.68 -2.54
N LEU A 155 1.38 -22.59 -3.55
CA LEU A 155 0.03 -23.15 -3.52
C LEU A 155 -0.10 -24.46 -4.29
N ASN A 156 1.00 -24.93 -4.89
CA ASN A 156 1.01 -26.19 -5.63
C ASN A 156 1.32 -27.34 -4.66
N PRO A 157 0.37 -28.23 -4.34
CA PRO A 157 0.60 -29.34 -3.41
C PRO A 157 1.70 -30.30 -3.91
N PHE A 158 1.99 -30.35 -5.21
CA PHE A 158 3.01 -31.22 -5.77
C PHE A 158 4.44 -30.71 -5.57
N THR A 159 4.64 -29.40 -5.32
CA THR A 159 5.96 -28.81 -5.06
C THR A 159 6.22 -28.64 -3.56
N VAL A 160 5.19 -28.40 -2.76
CA VAL A 160 5.33 -28.16 -1.31
C VAL A 160 5.10 -29.41 -0.45
N GLY A 161 4.86 -30.58 -1.06
CA GLY A 161 4.72 -31.84 -0.32
C GLY A 161 3.31 -32.12 0.23
N GLY A 162 2.29 -31.56 -0.40
CA GLY A 162 0.87 -31.88 -0.17
C GLY A 162 0.02 -30.69 0.30
N TRP A 163 -1.29 -30.92 0.37
CA TRP A 163 -2.27 -29.90 0.76
C TRP A 163 -2.10 -29.38 2.19
N GLY A 164 -1.50 -30.17 3.09
CA GLY A 164 -1.20 -29.74 4.46
C GLY A 164 -0.29 -28.51 4.47
N TRP A 165 0.76 -28.51 3.64
CA TRP A 165 1.68 -27.38 3.53
C TRP A 165 1.04 -26.17 2.85
N VAL A 166 0.16 -26.37 1.86
CA VAL A 166 -0.62 -25.29 1.24
C VAL A 166 -1.44 -24.55 2.29
N LEU A 167 -2.12 -25.28 3.19
CA LEU A 167 -2.89 -24.68 4.30
C LEU A 167 -2.00 -23.90 5.27
N VAL A 168 -0.79 -24.41 5.56
CA VAL A 168 0.20 -23.69 6.38
C VAL A 168 0.61 -22.37 5.73
N TYR A 169 0.93 -22.36 4.43
CA TYR A 169 1.27 -21.12 3.71
C TYR A 169 0.12 -20.10 3.73
N VAL A 170 -1.12 -20.55 3.54
CA VAL A 170 -2.30 -19.68 3.63
C VAL A 170 -2.47 -19.13 5.04
N ALA A 171 -2.37 -19.97 6.06
CA ALA A 171 -2.53 -19.56 7.46
C ALA A 171 -1.44 -18.58 7.90
N VAL A 172 -0.18 -18.84 7.55
CA VAL A 172 0.96 -17.95 7.85
C VAL A 172 0.78 -16.60 7.17
N THR A 173 0.43 -16.60 5.87
CA THR A 173 0.21 -15.35 5.13
C THR A 173 -0.92 -14.54 5.76
N ALA A 174 -2.05 -15.19 6.10
CA ALA A 174 -3.16 -14.52 6.78
C ALA A 174 -2.76 -13.98 8.17
N ALA A 175 -2.02 -14.75 8.96
CA ALA A 175 -1.55 -14.33 10.28
C ALA A 175 -0.61 -13.12 10.20
N VAL A 176 0.30 -13.10 9.22
CA VAL A 176 1.20 -11.97 8.96
C VAL A 176 0.41 -10.71 8.57
N VAL A 177 -0.55 -10.84 7.66
CA VAL A 177 -1.44 -9.73 7.26
C VAL A 177 -2.17 -9.15 8.48
N LEU A 178 -2.75 -10.01 9.32
CA LEU A 178 -3.45 -9.60 10.53
C LEU A 178 -2.51 -8.95 11.55
N ALA A 179 -1.33 -9.53 11.78
CA ALA A 179 -0.35 -8.99 12.71
C ALA A 179 0.10 -7.58 12.31
N VAL A 180 0.41 -7.36 11.03
CA VAL A 180 0.79 -6.03 10.52
C VAL A 180 -0.37 -5.05 10.69
N GLY A 181 -1.60 -5.43 10.34
CA GLY A 181 -2.78 -4.59 10.54
C GLY A 181 -2.99 -4.21 12.01
N LEU A 182 -2.87 -5.16 12.92
CA LEU A 182 -2.99 -4.92 14.36
C LEU A 182 -1.87 -4.03 14.90
N LEU A 183 -0.64 -4.18 14.42
CA LEU A 183 0.49 -3.34 14.82
C LEU A 183 0.27 -1.89 14.43
N VAL A 184 -0.20 -1.62 13.20
CA VAL A 184 -0.49 -0.26 12.74
C VAL A 184 -1.62 0.38 13.57
N VAL A 185 -2.68 -0.37 13.85
CA VAL A 185 -3.78 0.10 14.71
C VAL A 185 -3.31 0.34 16.15
N ALA A 186 -2.48 -0.54 16.70
CA ALA A 186 -1.94 -0.38 18.05
C ALA A 186 -1.05 0.86 18.15
N TRP A 187 -0.23 1.12 17.13
CA TRP A 187 0.66 2.28 17.08
C TRP A 187 -0.12 3.59 17.02
N THR A 188 -1.13 3.69 16.15
CA THR A 188 -2.01 4.88 16.08
C THR A 188 -2.79 5.14 17.37
N ARG A 189 -3.18 4.10 18.11
CA ARG A 189 -3.87 4.26 19.42
C ARG A 189 -2.92 4.70 20.54
N ARG A 190 -1.64 4.32 20.50
CA ARG A 190 -0.63 4.72 21.51
C ARG A 190 -0.36 6.22 21.48
N ASP A 191 -0.16 6.80 20.29
CA ASP A 191 0.11 8.24 20.15
C ASP A 191 -1.06 9.09 20.64
N SER A 192 -2.29 8.61 20.41
CA SER A 192 -3.51 9.26 20.89
C SER A 192 -3.63 9.24 22.42
N ALA A 193 -3.05 8.23 23.10
CA ALA A 193 -3.11 8.08 24.55
C ALA A 193 -2.05 8.93 25.26
N LEU A 194 -0.85 9.07 24.68
CA LEU A 194 0.21 9.93 25.20
C LEU A 194 -0.18 11.41 25.14
N SER A 195 -0.73 11.86 24.01
CA SER A 195 -1.22 13.24 23.86
C SER A 195 -2.31 13.61 24.87
N LYS A 196 -3.21 12.68 25.21
CA LYS A 196 -4.23 12.89 26.26
C LYS A 196 -3.62 13.03 27.66
N ARG A 197 -2.58 12.27 27.97
CA ARG A 197 -1.91 12.32 29.28
C ARG A 197 -1.22 13.67 29.50
N ASP A 198 -0.50 14.16 28.50
CA ASP A 198 0.21 15.45 28.59
C ASP A 198 -0.76 16.62 28.76
N ALA A 199 -1.92 16.58 28.08
CA ALA A 199 -2.98 17.57 28.26
C ALA A 199 -3.53 17.61 29.70
N THR A 200 -3.76 16.44 30.31
CA THR A 200 -4.27 16.36 31.70
C THR A 200 -3.26 16.78 32.77
N VAL A 201 -1.95 16.67 32.49
CA VAL A 201 -0.89 17.11 33.40
C VAL A 201 -0.71 18.63 33.32
N SER A 202 -0.89 19.23 32.15
CA SER A 202 -0.81 20.70 31.97
C SER A 202 -1.99 21.49 32.57
N GLU A 203 -3.13 20.84 32.82
CA GLU A 203 -4.31 21.47 33.43
C GLU A 203 -4.29 21.46 34.97
N ARG A 204 -3.29 20.82 35.60
CA ARG A 204 -3.08 20.81 37.06
C ARG A 204 -1.95 21.74 37.46
#